data_AF-A0A968HUZ0-F1
#
_entry.id   AF-A0A968HUZ0-F1
#
_cell.length_a   1.000
_cell.length_b   1.000
_cell.length_c   1.000
_cell.angle_alpha   90.00
_cell.angle_beta   90.00
_cell.angle_gamma   90.00
#
_symmetry.space_group_name_H-M   'P 1'
#
loop_
_entity.id
_entity.type
_entity.pdbx_description
1 polymer ?
#
loop_
_entity_poly.entity_id
_entity_poly.type
_entity_poly.pdbx_seq_one_letter_code
_entity_poly.pdbx_strand_id
1 'polypeptide(L)'
;VAVEGAGAARRSVFGQASLALVAMLASSFHHTGGFARVMGKDGALKAPGMHEIAKGREAGTTIPLAAFVSIRAQAELAELGIIGLGSGRNTDMIALSAVPMVHGSKDTVPLPAQILTGRVVRFAKWVCEQVPAGTTREQAAKLFSDAAMVFLFPGLDQGAARVDAAVVGGPEAPAIRLVATVSPALAAIPFEVGFDLPLGVALAD
;
A
#
# COMPACT_ATOMS: atom_id res chain seq x y z
N VAL A 1 9.79 -41.09 -8.80
CA VAL A 1 10.12 -39.65 -8.61
C VAL A 1 10.09 -39.01 -9.99
N ALA A 2 9.06 -38.23 -10.30
CA ALA A 2 8.98 -37.53 -11.58
C ALA A 2 9.99 -36.37 -11.55
N VAL A 3 10.95 -36.39 -12.47
CA VAL A 3 11.93 -35.33 -12.64
C VAL A 3 11.23 -34.14 -13.28
N GLU A 4 11.25 -33.00 -12.61
CA GLU A 4 10.76 -31.73 -13.14
C GLU A 4 11.50 -31.42 -14.45
N GLY A 5 10.77 -31.33 -15.57
CA GLY A 5 11.36 -31.15 -16.91
C GLY A 5 11.43 -32.39 -17.80
N ALA A 6 10.85 -33.53 -17.40
CA ALA A 6 10.73 -34.69 -18.31
C ALA A 6 9.67 -34.45 -19.41
N GLY A 7 10.13 -34.17 -20.63
CA GLY A 7 9.31 -34.02 -21.85
C GLY A 7 9.97 -33.11 -22.90
N ALA A 8 9.61 -33.27 -24.18
CA ALA A 8 10.22 -32.54 -25.31
C ALA A 8 10.01 -31.00 -25.28
N ALA A 9 9.21 -30.47 -24.35
CA ALA A 9 9.01 -29.04 -24.14
C ALA A 9 9.00 -28.73 -22.64
N ARG A 10 9.93 -27.89 -22.18
CA ARG A 10 9.95 -27.36 -20.80
C ARG A 10 8.75 -26.42 -20.64
N ARG A 11 7.68 -26.89 -19.98
CA ARG A 11 6.46 -26.10 -19.76
C ARG A 11 6.63 -25.26 -18.50
N SER A 12 6.64 -23.94 -18.66
CA SER A 12 6.60 -23.00 -17.54
C SER A 12 5.16 -22.54 -17.30
N VAL A 13 4.71 -22.60 -16.06
CA VAL A 13 3.41 -22.06 -15.63
C VAL A 13 3.68 -20.80 -14.82
N PHE A 14 3.14 -19.67 -15.28
CA PHE A 14 3.29 -18.39 -14.61
C PHE A 14 2.06 -18.08 -13.75
N GLY A 15 2.30 -17.56 -12.55
CA GLY A 15 1.26 -16.98 -11.71
C GLY A 15 0.86 -15.58 -12.17
N GLN A 16 -0.16 -15.02 -11.52
CA GLN A 16 -0.57 -13.64 -11.77
C GLN A 16 0.38 -12.65 -11.08
N ALA A 17 0.79 -11.60 -11.81
CA ALA A 17 1.64 -10.53 -11.28
C ALA A 17 1.02 -9.79 -10.08
N SER A 18 -0.30 -9.63 -10.07
CA SER A 18 -1.04 -9.03 -8.95
C SER A 18 -0.85 -9.78 -7.64
N LEU A 19 -0.74 -11.11 -7.66
CA LEU A 19 -0.53 -11.92 -6.45
C LEU A 19 0.87 -11.69 -5.85
N ALA A 20 1.89 -11.49 -6.70
CA ALA A 20 3.22 -11.13 -6.24
C ALA A 20 3.21 -9.74 -5.56
N LEU A 21 2.55 -8.75 -6.18
CA LEU A 21 2.40 -7.41 -5.60
C LEU A 21 1.64 -7.44 -4.27
N VAL A 22 0.54 -8.19 -4.19
CA VAL A 22 -0.23 -8.36 -2.94
C VAL A 22 0.62 -9.03 -1.86
N ALA A 23 1.42 -10.04 -2.20
CA ALA A 23 2.34 -10.67 -1.26
C ALA A 23 3.41 -9.69 -0.74
N MET A 24 3.95 -8.83 -1.62
CA MET A 24 4.89 -7.77 -1.24
C MET A 24 4.23 -6.76 -0.30
N LEU A 25 3.02 -6.29 -0.61
CA LEU A 25 2.25 -5.36 0.24
C LEU A 25 1.90 -5.96 1.60
N ALA A 26 1.46 -7.21 1.62
CA ALA A 26 1.16 -7.94 2.85
C ALA A 26 2.41 -8.12 3.72
N SER A 27 3.54 -8.46 3.10
CA SER A 27 4.83 -8.55 3.78
C SER A 27 5.26 -7.18 4.35
N SER A 28 5.15 -6.11 3.56
CA SER A 28 5.41 -4.74 4.03
C SER A 28 4.60 -4.42 5.27
N PHE A 29 3.29 -4.70 5.22
CA PHE A 29 2.39 -4.41 6.33
C PHE A 29 2.73 -5.24 7.57
N HIS A 30 3.02 -6.53 7.40
CA HIS A 30 3.43 -7.40 8.50
C HIS A 30 4.70 -6.91 9.21
N HIS A 31 5.69 -6.41 8.45
CA HIS A 31 6.98 -6.00 9.01
C HIS A 31 7.01 -4.56 9.54
N THR A 32 6.17 -3.67 9.00
CA THR A 32 6.29 -2.22 9.24
C THR A 32 5.00 -1.55 9.69
N GLY A 33 3.85 -2.21 9.58
CA GLY A 33 2.53 -1.57 9.74
C GLY A 33 2.13 -0.66 8.56
N GLY A 34 2.99 -0.47 7.56
CA GLY A 34 2.77 0.33 6.36
C GLY A 34 2.94 -0.46 5.06
N PHE A 35 2.77 0.21 3.92
CA PHE A 35 2.75 -0.42 2.59
C PHE A 35 3.92 -0.01 1.69
N ALA A 36 4.82 0.83 2.18
CA ALA A 36 5.91 1.40 1.39
C ALA A 36 7.11 0.47 1.20
N ARG A 37 7.27 -0.56 2.05
CA ARG A 37 8.37 -1.53 1.96
C ARG A 37 8.10 -2.58 0.88
N VAL A 38 7.87 -2.10 -0.34
CA VAL A 38 7.61 -2.93 -1.53
C VAL A 38 8.55 -2.62 -2.69
N MET A 39 9.37 -1.57 -2.56
CA MET A 39 10.35 -1.16 -3.57
C MET A 39 11.77 -1.50 -3.14
N GLY A 40 12.67 -1.61 -4.12
CA GLY A 40 14.08 -1.88 -3.89
C GLY A 40 14.34 -3.27 -3.27
N LYS A 41 15.52 -3.42 -2.65
CA LYS A 41 15.97 -4.69 -2.08
C LYS A 41 15.10 -5.16 -0.91
N ASP A 42 14.68 -4.24 -0.05
CA ASP A 42 13.98 -4.56 1.20
C ASP A 42 12.53 -4.99 0.99
N GLY A 43 11.95 -4.64 -0.16
CA GLY A 43 10.62 -5.07 -0.59
C GLY A 43 10.62 -6.24 -1.58
N ALA A 44 11.79 -6.76 -1.95
CA ALA A 44 11.90 -7.82 -2.95
C ALA A 44 11.27 -9.14 -2.49
N LEU A 45 10.64 -9.85 -3.42
CA LEU A 45 9.97 -11.13 -3.18
C LEU A 45 10.75 -12.27 -3.82
N LYS A 46 11.06 -13.31 -3.04
CA LYS A 46 11.68 -14.53 -3.57
C LYS A 46 10.64 -15.35 -4.32
N ALA A 47 10.90 -15.65 -5.59
CA ALA A 47 10.03 -16.48 -6.40
C ALA A 47 10.25 -17.98 -6.10
N PRO A 48 9.21 -18.82 -6.28
CA PRO A 48 9.31 -20.25 -6.05
C PRO A 48 10.10 -20.99 -7.14
N GLY A 49 10.33 -20.35 -8.28
CA GLY A 49 11.04 -20.94 -9.41
C GLY A 49 11.51 -19.90 -10.42
N MET A 50 12.38 -20.34 -11.33
CA MET A 50 12.91 -19.54 -12.42
C MET A 50 12.88 -20.32 -13.72
N HIS A 51 12.92 -19.60 -14.84
CA HIS A 51 13.13 -20.19 -16.14
C HIS A 51 14.15 -19.40 -16.94
N GLU A 52 14.74 -20.05 -17.93
CA GLU A 52 15.62 -19.41 -18.89
C GLU A 52 14.79 -18.75 -20.01
N ILE A 53 15.19 -17.56 -20.42
CA ILE A 53 14.59 -16.87 -21.58
C ILE A 53 15.16 -17.49 -22.85
N ALA A 54 14.29 -18.02 -23.71
CA ALA A 54 14.73 -18.76 -24.89
C ALA A 54 15.11 -17.89 -26.10
N LYS A 55 14.61 -16.65 -26.20
CA LYS A 55 14.73 -15.81 -27.39
C LYS A 55 14.88 -14.33 -27.05
N GLY A 56 15.40 -13.56 -28.00
CA GLY A 56 15.54 -12.11 -27.91
C GLY A 56 16.83 -11.68 -27.22
N ARG A 57 16.92 -10.38 -26.90
CA ARG A 57 18.12 -9.75 -26.35
C ARG A 57 18.60 -10.38 -25.04
N GLU A 58 17.67 -10.90 -24.24
CA GLU A 58 17.95 -11.45 -22.91
C GLU A 58 18.02 -12.99 -22.91
N ALA A 59 18.14 -13.61 -24.10
CA ALA A 59 18.26 -15.06 -24.23
C ALA A 59 19.43 -15.62 -23.39
N GLY A 60 19.22 -16.78 -22.75
CA GLY A 60 20.18 -17.39 -21.84
C GLY A 60 20.14 -16.85 -20.40
N THR A 61 19.36 -15.80 -20.14
CA THR A 61 19.17 -15.30 -18.77
C THR A 61 18.11 -16.10 -18.04
N THR A 62 18.39 -16.48 -16.79
CA THR A 62 17.42 -17.10 -15.90
C THR A 62 16.71 -16.05 -15.04
N ILE A 63 15.38 -16.02 -15.07
CA ILE A 63 14.55 -15.04 -14.34
C ILE A 63 13.29 -15.70 -13.74
N PRO A 64 12.63 -15.07 -12.74
CA PRO A 64 11.42 -15.60 -12.12
C PRO A 64 10.12 -15.12 -12.77
N LEU A 65 10.20 -14.30 -13.82
CA LEU A 65 9.07 -13.62 -14.47
C LEU A 65 8.97 -14.04 -15.94
N ALA A 66 7.77 -13.94 -16.52
CA ALA A 66 7.55 -14.30 -17.93
C ALA A 66 8.39 -13.47 -18.93
N ALA A 67 8.83 -12.28 -18.54
CA ALA A 67 9.71 -11.41 -19.31
C ALA A 67 10.67 -10.65 -18.39
N PHE A 68 11.85 -10.32 -18.90
CA PHE A 68 12.80 -9.48 -18.19
C PHE A 68 12.38 -8.01 -18.27
N VAL A 69 12.07 -7.40 -17.12
CA VAL A 69 11.72 -5.98 -17.02
C VAL A 69 12.79 -5.26 -16.22
N SER A 70 13.65 -4.51 -16.92
CA SER A 70 14.69 -3.70 -16.29
C SER A 70 14.10 -2.54 -15.47
N ILE A 71 14.88 -1.97 -14.54
CA ILE A 71 14.49 -0.78 -13.76
C ILE A 71 14.07 0.37 -14.69
N ARG A 72 14.77 0.57 -15.81
CA ARG A 72 14.42 1.58 -16.80
C ARG A 72 13.04 1.32 -17.42
N ALA A 73 12.76 0.07 -17.79
CA ALA A 73 11.45 -0.30 -18.34
C ALA A 73 10.34 -0.17 -17.29
N GLN A 74 10.63 -0.45 -16.01
CA GLN A 74 9.68 -0.21 -14.92
C GLN A 74 9.37 1.28 -14.76
N ALA A 75 10.37 2.16 -14.87
CA ALA A 75 10.16 3.60 -14.84
C ALA A 75 9.30 4.08 -16.03
N GLU A 76 9.60 3.61 -17.24
CA GLU A 76 8.81 3.94 -18.45
C GLU A 76 7.35 3.46 -18.33
N LEU A 77 7.12 2.27 -17.76
CA LEU A 77 5.77 1.78 -17.45
C LEU A 77 5.10 2.59 -16.34
N ALA A 78 5.87 3.08 -15.37
CA ALA A 78 5.32 3.83 -14.26
C ALA A 78 4.74 5.17 -14.67
N GLU A 79 5.34 5.85 -15.65
CA GLU A 79 4.81 7.07 -16.28
C GLU A 79 3.43 6.82 -16.94
N LEU A 80 3.13 5.57 -17.30
CA LEU A 80 1.84 5.16 -17.86
C LEU A 80 0.87 4.62 -16.80
N GLY A 81 1.23 4.69 -15.51
CA GLY A 81 0.43 4.15 -14.42
C GLY A 81 0.44 2.62 -14.33
N ILE A 82 1.43 1.96 -14.95
CA ILE A 82 1.57 0.51 -14.98
C ILE A 82 2.67 0.06 -14.02
N ILE A 83 2.35 -0.93 -13.18
CA ILE A 83 3.33 -1.57 -12.29
C ILE A 83 4.04 -2.69 -13.07
N GLY A 84 5.29 -2.45 -13.47
CA GLY A 84 6.15 -3.48 -14.05
C GLY A 84 6.87 -4.28 -12.97
N LEU A 85 6.53 -5.56 -12.78
CA LEU A 85 7.38 -6.46 -11.99
C LEU A 85 8.67 -6.72 -12.76
N GLY A 86 9.82 -6.53 -12.11
CA GLY A 86 11.11 -6.88 -12.68
C GLY A 86 11.92 -7.80 -11.80
N SER A 87 13.11 -8.13 -12.29
CA SER A 87 14.10 -8.93 -11.58
C SER A 87 15.49 -8.52 -12.00
N GLY A 88 16.50 -8.90 -11.22
CA GLY A 88 17.86 -8.96 -11.74
C GLY A 88 18.00 -10.09 -12.77
N ARG A 89 19.16 -10.15 -13.42
CA ARG A 89 19.55 -11.31 -14.24
C ARG A 89 20.06 -12.42 -13.32
N ASN A 90 19.70 -13.67 -13.61
CA ASN A 90 20.17 -14.86 -12.88
C ASN A 90 19.90 -14.79 -11.37
N THR A 91 18.72 -14.28 -11.00
CA THR A 91 18.24 -14.21 -9.62
C THR A 91 16.77 -14.61 -9.58
N ASP A 92 16.37 -15.19 -8.45
CA ASP A 92 15.01 -15.56 -8.11
C ASP A 92 14.24 -14.42 -7.42
N MET A 93 14.83 -13.24 -7.31
CA MET A 93 14.21 -12.09 -6.66
C MET A 93 13.40 -11.24 -7.64
N ILE A 94 12.11 -11.08 -7.34
CA ILE A 94 11.22 -10.10 -7.96
C ILE A 94 11.38 -8.78 -7.21
N ALA A 95 11.53 -7.68 -7.95
CA ALA A 95 11.72 -6.36 -7.38
C ALA A 95 10.92 -5.30 -8.15
N LEU A 96 10.56 -4.24 -7.42
CA LEU A 96 9.85 -3.06 -7.93
C LEU A 96 10.71 -1.82 -7.75
N SER A 97 10.72 -0.95 -8.75
CA SER A 97 11.26 0.41 -8.66
C SER A 97 10.18 1.47 -8.47
N ALA A 98 8.92 1.15 -8.80
CA ALA A 98 7.79 2.05 -8.69
C ALA A 98 6.47 1.26 -8.52
N VAL A 99 5.51 1.88 -7.84
CA VAL A 99 4.15 1.36 -7.61
C VAL A 99 3.10 2.45 -7.85
N PRO A 100 2.96 2.94 -9.10
CA PRO A 100 2.02 4.00 -9.43
C PRO A 100 0.55 3.56 -9.32
N MET A 101 -0.32 4.56 -9.36
CA MET A 101 -1.74 4.38 -9.68
C MET A 101 -1.97 4.61 -11.17
N VAL A 102 -3.02 4.00 -11.75
CA VAL A 102 -3.39 4.22 -13.17
C VAL A 102 -3.83 5.66 -13.46
N HIS A 103 -4.29 6.38 -12.43
CA HIS A 103 -4.80 7.74 -12.57
C HIS A 103 -3.65 8.76 -12.54
N GLY A 104 -3.51 9.57 -13.59
CA GLY A 104 -2.59 10.70 -13.63
C GLY A 104 -3.29 12.02 -13.29
N SER A 105 -2.95 12.61 -12.15
CA SER A 105 -3.34 13.95 -11.73
C SER A 105 -2.20 14.57 -10.90
N LYS A 106 -2.25 15.88 -10.64
CA LYS A 106 -1.27 16.54 -9.77
C LYS A 106 -1.26 15.97 -8.35
N ASP A 107 -2.40 15.43 -7.92
CA ASP A 107 -2.60 14.90 -6.57
C ASP A 107 -2.49 13.37 -6.53
N THR A 108 -2.02 12.74 -7.62
CA THR A 108 -1.83 11.30 -7.65
C THR A 108 -0.75 10.89 -6.67
N VAL A 109 -1.13 10.04 -5.73
CA VAL A 109 -0.23 9.39 -4.79
C VAL A 109 0.06 7.95 -5.25
N PRO A 110 1.21 7.36 -4.89
CA PRO A 110 1.50 5.98 -5.23
C PRO A 110 0.55 5.02 -4.50
N LEU A 111 0.48 3.78 -4.99
CA LEU A 111 -0.43 2.76 -4.46
C LEU A 111 -0.35 2.57 -2.92
N PRO A 112 0.84 2.54 -2.26
CA PRO A 112 0.92 2.47 -0.80
C PRO A 112 0.17 3.60 -0.08
N ALA A 113 0.34 4.84 -0.54
CA ALA A 113 -0.37 6.00 0.01
C ALA A 113 -1.87 5.93 -0.28
N GLN A 114 -2.28 5.45 -1.46
CA GLN A 114 -3.70 5.32 -1.78
C GLN A 114 -4.41 4.26 -0.92
N ILE A 115 -3.74 3.12 -0.65
CA ILE A 115 -4.24 2.09 0.28
C ILE A 115 -4.41 2.70 1.67
N LEU A 116 -3.43 3.50 2.11
CA LEU A 116 -3.46 4.19 3.38
C LEU A 116 -4.62 5.18 3.47
N THR A 117 -4.85 6.02 2.45
CA THR A 117 -6.03 6.89 2.35
C THR A 117 -7.32 6.10 2.57
N GLY A 118 -7.47 4.96 1.87
CA GLY A 118 -8.63 4.09 2.05
C GLY A 118 -8.77 3.54 3.47
N ARG A 119 -7.66 3.20 4.14
CA ARG A 119 -7.68 2.76 5.55
C ARG A 119 -8.09 3.87 6.50
N VAL A 120 -7.55 5.09 6.33
CA VAL A 120 -7.89 6.25 7.16
C VAL A 120 -9.38 6.57 7.05
N VAL A 121 -9.92 6.59 5.82
CA VAL A 121 -11.35 6.87 5.59
C VAL A 121 -12.24 5.78 6.20
N ARG A 122 -11.89 4.49 6.04
CA ARG A 122 -12.66 3.39 6.64
C ARG A 122 -12.60 3.42 8.17
N PHE A 123 -11.42 3.67 8.73
CA PHE A 123 -11.24 3.86 10.17
C PHE A 123 -12.13 5.00 10.68
N ALA A 124 -12.09 6.15 10.03
CA ALA A 124 -12.85 7.32 10.43
C ALA A 124 -14.36 7.07 10.42
N LYS A 125 -14.87 6.43 9.36
CA LYS A 125 -16.27 6.02 9.27
C LYS A 125 -16.65 5.05 10.40
N TRP A 126 -15.81 4.06 10.65
CA TRP A 126 -16.04 3.10 11.73
C TRP A 126 -16.08 3.79 13.11
N VAL A 127 -15.15 4.70 13.42
CA VAL A 127 -15.17 5.43 14.70
C VAL A 127 -16.40 6.33 14.81
N CYS A 128 -16.85 6.97 13.72
CA CYS A 128 -18.10 7.75 13.73
C CYS A 128 -19.30 6.92 14.19
N GLU A 129 -19.38 5.65 13.79
CA GLU A 129 -20.43 4.72 14.20
C GLU A 129 -20.34 4.32 15.69
N GLN A 130 -19.17 4.53 16.33
CA GLN A 130 -18.96 4.22 17.74
C GLN A 130 -19.25 5.41 18.67
N VAL A 131 -19.45 6.63 18.16
CA VAL A 131 -19.67 7.83 18.99
C VAL A 131 -21.09 7.79 19.59
N PRO A 132 -21.25 7.68 20.92
CA PRO A 132 -22.58 7.74 21.53
C PRO A 132 -23.19 9.15 21.45
N ALA A 133 -24.52 9.22 21.39
CA ALA A 133 -25.24 10.48 21.57
C ALA A 133 -24.96 11.08 22.96
N GLY A 134 -24.85 12.41 23.04
CA GLY A 134 -24.53 13.12 24.29
C GLY A 134 -23.04 13.07 24.69
N THR A 135 -22.17 12.56 23.82
CA THR A 135 -20.70 12.68 24.00
C THR A 135 -20.29 14.14 23.83
N THR A 136 -19.35 14.64 24.65
CA THR A 136 -18.83 16.01 24.47
C THR A 136 -17.90 16.08 23.26
N ARG A 137 -17.62 17.29 22.78
CA ARG A 137 -16.73 17.51 21.63
C ARG A 137 -15.31 17.00 21.89
N GLU A 138 -14.79 17.23 23.08
CA GLU A 138 -13.46 16.81 23.51
C GLU A 138 -13.38 15.29 23.63
N GLN A 139 -14.41 14.65 24.17
CA GLN A 139 -14.50 13.20 24.27
C GLN A 139 -14.57 12.55 22.90
N ALA A 140 -15.36 13.11 21.98
CA ALA A 140 -15.43 12.64 20.60
C ALA A 140 -14.06 12.74 19.92
N ALA A 141 -13.41 13.91 19.95
CA ALA A 141 -12.07 14.08 19.40
C ALA A 141 -11.05 13.11 20.01
N LYS A 142 -11.07 12.95 21.34
CA LYS A 142 -10.18 12.01 22.05
C LYS A 142 -10.41 10.57 21.62
N LEU A 143 -11.66 10.15 21.39
CA LEU A 143 -11.98 8.80 20.92
C LEU A 143 -11.29 8.49 19.59
N PHE A 144 -11.27 9.44 18.64
CA PHE A 144 -10.56 9.25 17.36
C PHE A 144 -9.06 9.11 17.56
N SER A 145 -8.44 9.97 18.38
CA SER A 145 -7.00 9.91 18.64
C SER A 145 -6.60 8.62 19.35
N ASP A 146 -7.35 8.20 20.37
CA ASP A 146 -7.11 6.95 21.10
C ASP A 146 -7.30 5.73 20.17
N ALA A 147 -8.38 5.70 19.39
CA ALA A 147 -8.66 4.60 18.48
C ALA A 147 -7.62 4.50 17.35
N ALA A 148 -7.07 5.62 16.88
CA ALA A 148 -6.07 5.62 15.82
C ALA A 148 -4.80 4.87 16.24
N MET A 149 -4.35 5.06 17.48
CA MET A 149 -3.15 4.38 18.02
C MET A 149 -3.35 2.87 18.19
N VAL A 150 -4.59 2.42 18.41
CA VAL A 150 -4.90 1.00 18.63
C VAL A 150 -5.20 0.28 17.32
N PHE A 151 -5.97 0.90 16.43
CA PHE A 151 -6.54 0.22 15.27
C PHE A 151 -5.92 0.62 13.93
N LEU A 152 -5.54 1.89 13.77
CA LEU A 152 -5.03 2.38 12.50
C LEU A 152 -3.51 2.21 12.41
N PHE A 153 -2.80 2.57 13.48
CA PHE A 153 -1.34 2.60 13.59
C PHE A 153 -0.83 1.85 14.83
N PRO A 154 -1.18 0.56 15.00
CA PRO A 154 -0.78 -0.21 16.18
C PRO A 154 0.73 -0.31 16.30
N GLY A 155 1.28 0.08 17.45
CA GLY A 155 2.70 -0.04 17.77
C GLY A 155 3.62 0.95 17.05
N LEU A 156 3.06 1.91 16.31
CA LEU A 156 3.84 3.00 15.69
C LEU A 156 3.96 4.18 16.65
N ASP A 157 5.12 4.84 16.63
CA ASP A 157 5.29 6.10 17.35
C ASP A 157 4.63 7.27 16.60
N GLN A 158 4.37 8.36 17.33
CA GLN A 158 3.72 9.56 16.77
C GLN A 158 4.55 10.30 15.71
N GLY A 159 5.86 10.05 15.62
CA GLY A 159 6.71 10.58 14.55
C GLY A 159 6.56 9.77 13.25
N ALA A 160 6.25 8.49 13.36
CA ALA A 160 6.00 7.61 12.22
C ALA A 160 4.59 7.77 11.64
N ALA A 161 3.57 7.93 12.49
CA ALA A 161 2.19 8.16 12.09
C ALA A 161 1.36 8.85 13.18
N ARG A 162 0.53 9.83 12.82
CA ARG A 162 -0.36 10.55 13.73
C ARG A 162 -1.72 10.81 13.10
N VAL A 163 -2.75 10.86 13.94
CA VAL A 163 -4.08 11.37 13.59
C VAL A 163 -4.44 12.49 14.55
N ASP A 164 -4.76 13.65 13.99
CA ASP A 164 -5.33 14.79 14.72
C ASP A 164 -6.83 14.85 14.42
N ALA A 165 -7.64 15.00 15.47
CA ALA A 165 -9.09 15.01 15.38
C ALA A 165 -9.68 16.23 16.09
N ALA A 166 -10.64 16.90 15.46
CA ALA A 166 -11.35 18.03 16.05
C ALA A 166 -12.80 18.08 15.59
N VAL A 167 -13.73 18.37 16.50
CA VAL A 167 -15.13 18.59 16.13
C VAL A 167 -15.28 19.99 15.54
N VAL A 168 -15.82 20.07 14.33
CA VAL A 168 -16.10 21.30 13.59
C VAL A 168 -17.60 21.44 13.32
N GLY A 169 -18.06 22.66 13.08
CA GLY A 169 -19.43 22.89 12.62
C GLY A 169 -19.59 22.38 11.18
N GLY A 170 -20.53 21.48 10.93
CA GLY A 170 -20.90 21.05 9.59
C GLY A 170 -22.19 21.73 9.11
N PRO A 171 -22.57 21.53 7.83
CA PRO A 171 -23.73 22.19 7.22
C PRO A 171 -25.07 21.81 7.86
N GLU A 172 -25.22 20.55 8.27
CA GLU A 172 -26.47 19.99 8.83
C GLU A 172 -26.29 19.41 10.24
N ALA A 173 -25.08 18.98 10.58
CA ALA A 173 -24.73 18.32 11.83
C ALA A 173 -23.26 18.64 12.18
N PRO A 174 -22.84 18.50 13.45
CA PRO A 174 -21.42 18.54 13.79
C PRO A 174 -20.64 17.50 12.97
N ALA A 175 -19.42 17.86 12.56
CA ALA A 175 -18.53 16.97 11.81
C ALA A 175 -17.23 16.78 12.58
N ILE A 176 -16.56 15.66 12.36
CA ILE A 176 -15.19 15.44 12.80
C ILE A 176 -14.23 15.77 11.66
N ARG A 177 -13.35 16.73 11.89
CA ARG A 177 -12.19 16.97 11.04
C ARG A 177 -11.09 16.01 11.47
N LEU A 178 -10.58 15.25 10.51
CA LEU A 178 -9.44 14.37 10.71
C LEU A 178 -8.30 14.79 9.79
N VAL A 179 -7.10 14.83 10.36
CA VAL A 179 -5.85 15.00 9.62
C VAL A 179 -4.94 13.84 10.00
N ALA A 180 -4.62 12.99 9.03
CA ALA A 180 -3.68 11.90 9.23
C ALA A 180 -2.35 12.22 8.53
N THR A 181 -1.27 12.20 9.30
CA THR A 181 0.10 12.44 8.82
C THR A 181 0.91 11.18 9.00
N VAL A 182 1.57 10.70 7.95
CA VAL A 182 2.33 9.45 7.96
C VAL A 182 3.68 9.61 7.26
N SER A 183 4.71 9.01 7.85
CA SER A 183 6.07 9.09 7.34
C SER A 183 6.23 8.42 5.96
N PRO A 184 7.19 8.89 5.13
CA PRO A 184 7.49 8.27 3.84
C PRO A 184 7.91 6.80 3.94
N ALA A 185 8.49 6.39 5.07
CA ALA A 185 8.87 5.00 5.32
C ALA A 185 7.66 4.04 5.34
N LEU A 186 6.45 4.55 5.55
CA LEU A 186 5.21 3.77 5.62
C LEU A 186 4.28 4.02 4.41
N ALA A 187 4.34 5.21 3.82
CA ALA A 187 3.46 5.65 2.72
C ALA A 187 4.15 5.85 1.35
N ALA A 188 5.48 5.65 1.27
CA ALA A 188 6.36 5.86 0.12
C ALA A 188 6.56 7.33 -0.31
N ILE A 189 5.75 8.24 0.23
CA ILE A 189 5.84 9.69 0.06
C ILE A 189 5.52 10.37 1.40
N PRO A 190 5.88 11.65 1.59
CA PRO A 190 5.28 12.46 2.66
C PRO A 190 3.76 12.43 2.50
N PHE A 191 3.06 11.89 3.49
CA PHE A 191 1.63 11.63 3.40
C PHE A 191 0.89 12.48 4.42
N GLU A 192 -0.04 13.30 3.92
CA GLU A 192 -1.02 14.02 4.72
C GLU A 192 -2.37 13.92 4.03
N VAL A 193 -3.40 13.52 4.77
CA VAL A 193 -4.78 13.55 4.27
C VAL A 193 -5.69 14.18 5.32
N GLY A 194 -6.43 15.19 4.89
CA GLY A 194 -7.39 15.92 5.71
C GLY A 194 -8.80 15.83 5.12
N PHE A 195 -9.79 15.50 5.94
CA PHE A 195 -11.20 15.51 5.53
C PHE A 195 -12.14 15.65 6.73
N ASP A 196 -13.36 16.08 6.44
CA ASP A 196 -14.44 16.21 7.42
C ASP A 196 -15.46 15.08 7.20
N LEU A 197 -15.91 14.43 8.28
CA LEU A 197 -17.01 13.47 8.26
C LEU A 197 -18.14 13.91 9.18
N PRO A 198 -19.41 13.84 8.75
CA PRO A 198 -20.54 14.16 9.61
C PRO A 198 -20.62 13.15 10.76
N LEU A 199 -20.84 13.66 11.98
CA LEU A 199 -21.19 12.83 13.12
C LEU A 199 -22.70 12.55 13.05
N GLY A 200 -23.08 11.28 13.03
CA GLY A 200 -24.48 10.84 12.94
C GLY A 200 -25.29 11.02 14.23
N VAL A 201 -24.74 11.72 15.23
CA VAL A 201 -25.31 11.86 16.57
C VAL A 201 -25.25 13.30 17.04
N ALA A 202 -26.22 13.68 17.88
CA ALA A 202 -26.16 14.93 18.62
C ALA A 202 -25.10 14.83 19.72
N LEU A 203 -24.16 15.77 19.73
CA LEU A 203 -23.17 15.91 20.80
C LEU A 203 -23.78 16.68 21.98
N ALA A 204 -23.22 16.48 23.17
CA ALA A 204 -23.50 17.36 24.30
C ALA A 204 -22.79 18.71 24.09
N ASP A 205 -23.42 19.77 24.61
CA ASP A 205 -22.86 21.13 24.65
C ASP A 205 -21.55 21.20 25.44
#